data_AF-A0A419WAF2-F1
#
_entry.id   AF-A0A419WAF2-F1
#
_cell.length_a   1.000
_cell.length_b   1.000
_cell.length_c   1.000
_cell.angle_alpha   90.00
_cell.angle_beta   90.00
_cell.angle_gamma   90.00
#
_symmetry.space_group_name_H-M   'P 1'
#
loop_
_entity.id
_entity.type
_entity.pdbx_description
1 polymer ?
#
loop_
_entity_poly.entity_id
_entity_poly.type
_entity_poly.pdbx_seq_one_letter_code
_entity_poly.pdbx_strand_id
1 'polypeptide(L)'
;MFLLMKLFGVYLSVLLFISSCEEKKGCTDPNSLNYDFEAEASDGSCNYSTTTFYAKYGYFDGIPIVKVDVSVNGSNIGSINAVYPSGPGNCSAVGTIAYEFQSGESVDWNSEIVLANGAVLYSSGIVSPSSSSACIKVNVTR
;
A
#
# COMPACT_ATOMS: atom_id res chain seq x y z
N MET A 1 -3.15 -44.40 47.11
CA MET A 1 -2.33 -43.18 47.34
C MET A 1 -1.18 -43.04 46.33
N PHE A 2 -0.37 -44.08 46.09
CA PHE A 2 0.73 -44.04 45.10
C PHE A 2 0.34 -43.87 43.62
N LEU A 3 -0.84 -44.35 43.19
CA LEU A 3 -1.35 -44.14 41.82
C LEU A 3 -1.78 -42.69 41.56
N LEU A 4 -2.36 -42.01 42.56
CA LEU A 4 -2.80 -40.61 42.45
C LEU A 4 -1.62 -39.63 42.32
N MET A 5 -0.50 -39.90 42.99
CA MET A 5 0.73 -39.09 42.88
C MET A 5 1.43 -39.23 41.51
N LYS A 6 1.31 -40.38 40.83
CA LYS A 6 1.83 -40.58 39.47
C LYS A 6 1.01 -39.84 38.40
N LEU A 7 -0.33 -39.82 38.55
CA LEU A 7 -1.23 -39.07 37.67
C LEU A 7 -1.01 -37.55 37.76
N PHE A 8 -0.74 -37.03 38.95
CA PHE A 8 -0.46 -35.60 39.17
C PHE A 8 0.90 -35.16 38.58
N GLY A 9 1.92 -36.02 38.67
CA GLY A 9 3.24 -35.76 38.08
C GLY A 9 3.26 -35.77 36.56
N VAL A 10 2.46 -36.64 35.93
CA VAL A 10 2.27 -36.65 34.46
C VAL A 10 1.43 -35.43 34.02
N TYR A 11 0.43 -35.03 34.80
CA TYR A 11 -0.36 -33.83 34.51
C TYR A 11 0.48 -32.56 34.59
N LEU A 12 1.34 -32.43 35.61
CA LEU A 12 2.25 -31.30 35.77
C LEU A 12 3.35 -31.26 34.70
N SER A 13 3.88 -32.41 34.29
CA SER A 13 4.85 -32.45 33.19
C SER A 13 4.20 -32.14 31.84
N VAL A 14 3.01 -32.68 31.56
CA VAL A 14 2.22 -32.37 30.35
C VAL A 14 1.85 -30.87 30.32
N LEU A 15 1.47 -30.27 31.44
CA LEU A 15 1.22 -28.82 31.53
C LEU A 15 2.46 -27.97 31.22
N LEU A 16 3.67 -28.46 31.51
CA LEU A 16 4.93 -27.79 31.18
C LEU A 16 5.35 -27.96 29.71
N PHE A 17 4.86 -29.00 29.02
CA PHE A 17 5.18 -29.24 27.59
C PHE A 17 4.26 -28.50 26.61
N ILE A 18 3.08 -28.04 27.04
CA ILE A 18 2.14 -27.32 26.14
C ILE A 18 2.48 -25.81 26.06
N SER A 19 3.39 -25.31 26.90
CA SER A 19 3.72 -23.89 27.06
C SER A 19 4.81 -23.35 26.12
N SER A 20 5.39 -24.15 25.22
CA SER A 20 6.64 -23.80 24.51
C SER A 20 6.47 -23.12 23.14
N CYS A 21 5.26 -22.88 22.66
CA CYS A 21 5.05 -22.21 21.37
C CYS A 21 4.67 -20.75 21.61
N GLU A 22 5.66 -19.94 21.99
CA GLU A 22 5.55 -18.49 21.89
C GLU A 22 5.94 -18.12 20.46
N GLU A 23 4.97 -18.11 19.54
CA GLU A 23 5.20 -17.64 18.17
C GLU A 23 5.60 -16.16 18.23
N LYS A 24 6.76 -15.82 17.69
CA LYS A 24 7.16 -14.41 17.56
C LYS A 24 6.20 -13.73 16.58
N LYS A 25 5.48 -12.71 17.05
CA LYS A 25 4.53 -11.97 16.23
C LYS A 25 5.09 -10.63 15.77
N GLY A 26 4.75 -10.26 14.54
CA GLY A 26 5.14 -9.00 13.90
C GLY A 26 4.59 -8.95 12.48
N CYS A 27 4.94 -7.93 11.69
CA CYS A 27 4.49 -7.89 10.30
C CYS A 27 5.27 -8.91 9.44
N THR A 28 4.56 -9.85 8.83
CA THR A 28 5.14 -10.90 7.99
C THR A 28 5.13 -10.57 6.49
N ASP A 29 4.60 -9.41 6.09
CA ASP A 29 4.52 -9.00 4.68
C ASP A 29 5.81 -8.28 4.24
N PRO A 30 6.60 -8.83 3.29
CA PRO A 30 7.87 -8.25 2.85
C PRO A 30 7.71 -6.93 2.06
N ASN A 31 6.49 -6.61 1.60
CA ASN A 31 6.19 -5.36 0.92
C ASN A 31 5.75 -4.24 1.89
N SER A 32 5.70 -4.51 3.20
CA SER A 32 5.45 -3.51 4.23
C SER A 32 6.73 -2.73 4.62
N LEU A 33 6.56 -1.54 5.18
CA LEU A 33 7.63 -0.69 5.69
C LEU A 33 8.24 -1.19 7.02
N ASN A 34 7.54 -2.08 7.70
CA ASN A 34 7.91 -2.59 9.04
C ASN A 34 7.95 -4.13 9.07
N TYR A 35 8.32 -4.75 7.94
CA TYR A 35 8.52 -6.18 7.85
C TYR A 35 9.49 -6.68 8.93
N ASP A 36 9.05 -7.63 9.75
CA ASP A 36 9.85 -8.33 10.75
C ASP A 36 10.19 -9.73 10.22
N PHE A 37 11.44 -9.93 9.82
CA PHE A 37 11.90 -11.20 9.26
C PHE A 37 11.93 -12.34 10.27
N GLU A 38 11.90 -12.03 11.58
CA GLU A 38 11.84 -13.03 12.66
C GLU A 38 10.40 -13.31 13.12
N ALA A 39 9.40 -12.60 12.58
CA ALA A 39 8.00 -12.88 12.88
C ALA A 39 7.56 -14.19 12.20
N GLU A 40 7.05 -15.11 13.00
CA GLU A 40 6.50 -16.40 12.57
C GLU A 40 4.99 -16.29 12.28
N ALA A 41 4.32 -15.30 12.89
CA ALA A 41 2.90 -15.03 12.70
C ALA A 41 2.61 -13.51 12.60
N SER A 42 1.67 -13.15 11.72
CA SER A 42 1.23 -11.77 11.58
C SER A 42 0.47 -11.30 12.83
N ASP A 43 0.84 -10.14 13.36
CA ASP A 43 0.07 -9.43 14.40
C ASP A 43 -0.93 -8.41 13.82
N GLY A 44 -0.99 -8.27 12.49
CA GLY A 44 -1.83 -7.27 11.81
C GLY A 44 -1.28 -5.83 11.86
N SER A 45 -0.04 -5.62 12.30
CA SER A 45 0.58 -4.28 12.43
C SER A 45 1.28 -3.76 11.16
N CYS A 46 1.13 -4.45 10.03
CA CYS A 46 1.81 -4.09 8.77
C CYS A 46 1.44 -2.67 8.32
N ASN A 47 2.46 -1.84 8.14
CA ASN A 47 2.37 -0.49 7.61
C ASN A 47 2.85 -0.48 6.17
N TYR A 48 2.00 -0.06 5.24
CA TYR A 48 2.35 -0.01 3.84
C TYR A 48 2.66 1.41 3.39
N SER A 49 3.43 1.53 2.31
CA SER A 49 3.70 2.82 1.67
C SER A 49 2.42 3.50 1.19
N THR A 50 2.50 4.80 0.90
CA THR A 50 1.45 5.54 0.21
C THR A 50 1.90 5.82 -1.22
N THR A 51 0.97 5.74 -2.18
CA THR A 51 1.17 6.25 -3.53
C THR A 51 0.53 7.62 -3.67
N THR A 52 1.20 8.56 -4.35
CA THR A 52 0.59 9.79 -4.84
C THR A 52 0.57 9.81 -6.36
N PHE A 53 -0.61 10.03 -6.91
CA PHE A 53 -0.85 10.24 -8.34
C PHE A 53 -0.79 11.74 -8.62
N TYR A 54 0.02 12.13 -9.59
CA TYR A 54 0.21 13.53 -9.95
C TYR A 54 0.26 13.73 -11.47
N ALA A 55 -0.13 14.93 -11.91
CA ALA A 55 0.05 15.36 -13.28
C ALA A 55 1.43 16.01 -13.42
N LYS A 56 2.25 15.50 -14.34
CA LYS A 56 3.54 16.13 -14.67
C LYS A 56 3.37 17.24 -15.70
N TYR A 57 2.43 17.05 -16.63
CA TYR A 57 2.19 17.97 -17.74
C TYR A 57 0.83 18.65 -17.58
N GLY A 58 0.75 19.93 -17.95
CA GLY A 58 -0.51 20.69 -18.04
C GLY A 58 -1.03 20.83 -19.48
N TYR A 59 -0.31 20.26 -20.45
CA TYR A 59 -0.62 20.34 -21.87
C TYR A 59 -0.27 19.01 -22.54
N PHE A 60 -1.01 18.68 -23.60
CA PHE A 60 -0.69 17.60 -24.52
C PHE A 60 -0.73 18.16 -25.95
N ASP A 61 0.37 18.05 -26.70
CA ASP A 61 0.51 18.60 -28.06
C ASP A 61 0.04 20.06 -28.20
N GLY A 62 0.38 20.89 -27.20
CA GLY A 62 0.00 22.31 -27.17
C GLY A 62 -1.45 22.59 -26.74
N ILE A 63 -2.27 21.55 -26.50
CA ILE A 63 -3.63 21.69 -26.02
C ILE A 63 -3.65 21.59 -24.49
N PRO A 64 -4.29 22.54 -23.77
CA PRO A 64 -4.38 22.50 -22.32
C PRO A 64 -5.10 21.24 -21.82
N ILE A 65 -4.57 20.62 -20.77
CA ILE A 65 -5.27 19.59 -20.00
C ILE A 65 -6.19 20.32 -19.01
N VAL A 66 -7.49 20.01 -19.05
CA VAL A 66 -8.51 20.67 -18.22
C VAL A 66 -9.04 19.79 -17.09
N LYS A 67 -8.86 18.47 -17.19
CA LYS A 67 -9.26 17.52 -16.16
C LYS A 67 -8.36 16.29 -16.20
N VAL A 68 -8.00 15.77 -15.03
CA VAL A 68 -7.31 14.49 -14.89
C VAL A 68 -7.98 13.73 -13.76
N ASP A 69 -8.80 12.74 -14.10
CA ASP A 69 -9.42 11.84 -13.13
C ASP A 69 -8.55 10.61 -12.95
N VAL A 70 -8.47 10.11 -11.72
CA VAL A 70 -7.71 8.91 -11.38
C VAL A 70 -8.66 7.86 -10.81
N SER A 71 -8.48 6.62 -11.24
CA SER A 71 -9.18 5.45 -10.72
C SER A 71 -8.18 4.39 -10.28
N VAL A 72 -8.47 3.72 -9.16
CA VAL A 72 -7.70 2.58 -8.65
C VAL A 72 -8.62 1.38 -8.52
N ASN A 73 -8.21 0.23 -9.07
CA ASN A 73 -9.01 -1.00 -9.14
C ASN A 73 -10.43 -0.75 -9.72
N GLY A 74 -10.50 0.12 -10.72
CA GLY A 74 -11.76 0.52 -11.36
C GLY A 74 -12.62 1.54 -10.59
N SER A 75 -12.27 1.90 -9.36
CA SER A 75 -12.99 2.91 -8.58
C SER A 75 -12.37 4.29 -8.77
N ASN A 76 -13.18 5.30 -9.11
CA ASN A 76 -12.71 6.68 -9.19
C ASN A 76 -12.34 7.20 -7.78
N ILE A 77 -11.13 7.72 -7.63
CA ILE A 77 -10.61 8.25 -6.36
C ILE A 77 -10.43 9.77 -6.36
N GLY A 78 -10.78 10.43 -7.46
CA GLY A 78 -10.84 11.89 -7.56
C GLY A 78 -10.10 12.46 -8.76
N SER A 79 -9.96 13.79 -8.75
CA SER A 79 -9.34 14.57 -9.83
C SER A 79 -8.12 15.32 -9.33
N ILE A 80 -7.05 15.32 -10.13
CA ILE A 80 -5.84 16.11 -9.89
C ILE A 80 -6.09 17.57 -10.25
N ASN A 81 -5.68 18.48 -9.38
CA ASN A 81 -5.90 19.92 -9.50
C ASN A 81 -4.60 20.74 -9.52
N ALA A 82 -3.43 20.08 -9.56
CA ALA A 82 -2.12 20.74 -9.61
C ALA A 82 -1.13 19.98 -10.52
N VAL A 83 -0.22 20.72 -11.15
CA VAL A 83 0.82 20.18 -12.03
C VAL A 83 2.18 20.27 -11.33
N TYR A 84 2.91 19.15 -11.32
CA TYR A 84 4.25 19.02 -10.73
C TYR A 84 5.26 18.55 -11.78
N PRO A 85 5.89 19.46 -12.56
CA PRO A 85 6.81 19.10 -13.64
C PRO A 85 8.04 18.30 -13.19
N SER A 86 8.50 18.54 -11.96
CA SER A 86 9.63 17.85 -11.32
C SER A 86 9.19 16.72 -10.37
N GLY A 87 7.89 16.42 -10.32
CA GLY A 87 7.28 15.55 -9.33
C GLY A 87 7.01 16.26 -7.99
N PRO A 88 6.00 15.82 -7.22
CA PRO A 88 5.68 16.40 -5.93
C PRO A 88 6.78 16.11 -4.90
N GLY A 89 6.93 16.97 -3.89
CA GLY A 89 7.92 16.78 -2.82
C GLY A 89 7.62 15.54 -1.96
N ASN A 90 6.35 15.30 -1.65
CA ASN A 90 5.85 14.23 -0.79
C ASN A 90 4.52 13.67 -1.32
N CYS A 91 3.94 12.68 -0.62
CA CYS A 91 2.71 12.02 -1.04
C CYS A 91 1.41 12.75 -0.66
N SER A 92 1.53 13.88 0.04
CA SER A 92 0.40 14.71 0.49
C SER A 92 0.42 16.09 -0.17
N ALA A 93 1.11 16.22 -1.31
CA ALA A 93 1.23 17.49 -2.00
C ALA A 93 -0.15 17.95 -2.49
N VAL A 94 -0.47 19.23 -2.28
CA VAL A 94 -1.80 19.77 -2.58
C VAL A 94 -2.13 19.59 -4.06
N GLY A 95 -3.35 19.13 -4.35
CA GLY A 95 -3.81 18.89 -5.71
C GLY A 95 -3.32 17.59 -6.35
N THR A 96 -2.54 16.77 -5.63
CA THR A 96 -2.32 15.35 -5.96
C THR A 96 -3.40 14.46 -5.33
N ILE A 97 -3.49 13.21 -5.77
CA ILE A 97 -4.37 12.20 -5.18
C ILE A 97 -3.53 11.13 -4.51
N ALA A 98 -3.74 10.90 -3.21
CA ALA A 98 -3.07 9.85 -2.46
C ALA A 98 -3.89 8.55 -2.46
N TYR A 99 -3.20 7.42 -2.43
CA TYR A 99 -3.74 6.09 -2.22
C TYR A 99 -2.90 5.35 -1.19
N GLU A 100 -3.54 4.93 -0.10
CA GLU A 100 -2.91 4.17 0.98
C GLU A 100 -3.14 2.68 0.76
N PHE A 101 -2.04 1.93 0.56
CA PHE A 101 -2.13 0.48 0.44
C PHE A 101 -2.59 -0.15 1.76
N GLN A 102 -3.43 -1.17 1.65
CA GLN A 102 -3.97 -1.90 2.81
C GLN A 102 -3.32 -3.30 2.97
N SER A 103 -2.53 -3.72 1.98
CA SER A 103 -1.84 -5.00 1.91
C SER A 103 -0.59 -4.86 1.04
N GLY A 104 0.27 -5.89 0.99
CA GLY A 104 1.38 -5.98 0.06
C GLY A 104 0.99 -6.19 -1.41
N GLU A 105 -0.30 -6.14 -1.74
CA GLU A 105 -0.81 -6.37 -3.09
C GLU A 105 -0.65 -5.12 -3.97
N SER A 106 -0.38 -5.36 -5.24
CA SER A 106 -0.32 -4.30 -6.24
C SER A 106 -1.71 -3.89 -6.69
N VAL A 107 -1.87 -2.64 -7.11
CA VAL A 107 -3.14 -2.13 -7.61
C VAL A 107 -3.00 -1.60 -9.03
N ASP A 108 -4.07 -1.79 -9.80
CA ASP A 108 -4.21 -1.20 -11.12
C ASP A 108 -4.68 0.25 -10.98
N TRP A 109 -3.99 1.17 -11.62
CA TRP A 109 -4.42 2.56 -11.73
C TRP A 109 -4.69 2.92 -13.18
N ASN A 110 -5.69 3.78 -13.37
CA ASN A 110 -6.08 4.33 -14.66
C ASN A 110 -6.30 5.84 -14.50
N SER A 111 -6.05 6.60 -15.55
CA SER A 111 -6.41 8.02 -15.58
C SER A 111 -7.10 8.41 -16.87
N GLU A 112 -8.15 9.22 -16.73
CA GLU A 112 -8.83 9.88 -17.83
C GLU A 112 -8.39 11.35 -17.89
N ILE A 113 -7.83 11.78 -19.02
CA ILE A 113 -7.25 13.10 -19.22
C ILE A 113 -8.09 13.83 -20.26
N VAL A 114 -8.81 14.86 -19.83
CA VAL A 114 -9.65 15.65 -20.73
C VAL A 114 -8.87 16.89 -21.17
N LEU A 115 -8.81 17.10 -22.47
CA LEU A 115 -8.18 18.26 -23.11
C LEU A 115 -9.21 19.37 -23.38
N ALA A 116 -8.75 20.62 -23.47
CA ALA A 116 -9.61 21.79 -23.69
C ALA A 116 -10.39 21.73 -25.02
N ASN A 117 -9.93 20.97 -26.01
CA ASN A 117 -10.63 20.73 -27.27
C ASN A 117 -11.67 19.60 -27.19
N GLY A 118 -11.90 19.02 -26.01
CA GLY A 118 -12.83 17.94 -25.76
C GLY A 118 -12.27 16.53 -26.04
N ALA A 119 -11.03 16.40 -26.50
CA ALA A 119 -10.41 15.09 -26.65
C ALA A 119 -10.13 14.46 -25.28
N VAL A 120 -10.21 13.14 -25.22
CA VAL A 120 -9.95 12.36 -24.00
C VAL A 120 -8.81 11.40 -24.26
N LEU A 121 -7.79 11.43 -23.40
CA LEU A 121 -6.66 10.53 -23.40
C LEU A 121 -6.71 9.62 -22.18
N TYR A 122 -6.06 8.46 -22.28
CA TYR A 122 -6.02 7.48 -21.21
C TYR A 122 -4.57 7.10 -20.91
N SER A 123 -4.26 6.94 -19.63
CA SER A 123 -3.00 6.37 -19.15
C SER A 123 -3.32 5.33 -18.07
N SER A 124 -2.47 4.33 -17.93
CA SER A 124 -2.68 3.26 -16.95
C SER A 124 -1.37 2.60 -16.53
N GLY A 125 -1.43 1.85 -15.44
CA GLY A 125 -0.32 1.02 -15.00
C GLY A 125 -0.63 0.27 -13.71
N ILE A 126 0.38 -0.42 -13.22
CA ILE A 126 0.34 -1.13 -11.94
C ILE A 126 1.29 -0.42 -10.98
N VAL A 127 0.87 -0.25 -9.73
CA VAL A 127 1.74 0.25 -8.66
C VAL A 127 1.70 -0.71 -7.48
N SER A 128 2.88 -1.07 -6.98
CA SER A 128 3.07 -1.97 -5.85
C SER A 128 3.49 -1.18 -4.61
N PRO A 129 3.11 -1.61 -3.40
CA PRO A 129 3.68 -1.05 -2.18
C PRO A 129 5.18 -1.31 -2.10
N SER A 130 5.90 -0.44 -1.39
CA SER A 130 7.35 -0.50 -1.24
C SER A 130 7.74 -0.59 0.23
N SER A 131 8.63 -1.52 0.56
CA SER A 131 9.24 -1.63 1.88
C SER A 131 10.39 -0.64 2.12
N SER A 132 10.91 -0.02 1.05
CA SER A 132 12.06 0.90 1.12
C SER A 132 11.69 2.38 1.01
N SER A 133 10.46 2.70 0.59
CA SER A 133 9.97 4.07 0.50
C SER A 133 8.54 4.17 0.99
N ALA A 134 8.32 5.03 1.98
CA ALA A 134 6.97 5.35 2.45
C ALA A 134 6.12 6.12 1.42
N CYS A 135 6.75 6.68 0.37
CA CYS A 135 6.07 7.48 -0.63
C CYS A 135 6.48 7.09 -2.06
N ILE A 136 5.50 6.67 -2.85
CA ILE A 136 5.64 6.31 -4.26
C ILE A 136 4.95 7.39 -5.09
N LYS A 137 5.60 7.90 -6.13
CA LYS A 137 5.08 9.02 -6.95
C LYS A 137 4.82 8.54 -8.36
N VAL A 138 3.55 8.54 -8.77
CA VAL A 138 3.11 8.05 -10.09
C VAL A 138 2.67 9.24 -10.95
N ASN A 139 3.36 9.45 -12.06
CA ASN A 139 2.93 10.41 -13.08
C ASN A 139 1.82 9.76 -13.92
N VAL A 140 0.61 10.30 -13.84
CA VAL A 140 -0.56 9.79 -14.58
C VAL A 140 -0.79 10.47 -15.93
N THR A 141 -0.02 11.50 -16.27
CA THR A 141 -0.09 12.15 -17.59
C THR A 141 1.02 11.63 -18.50
N ARG A 142 1.24 10.31 -18.54
CA ARG A 142 2.22 9.66 -19.43
C ARG A 142 1.56 9.09 -20.67
#